data_AF-A0AA88CSP7-F1
#
_entry.id   AF-A0AA88CSP7-F1
#
_cell.length_a   1.000
_cell.length_b   1.000
_cell.length_c   1.000
_cell.angle_alpha   90.00
_cell.angle_beta   90.00
_cell.angle_gamma   90.00
#
_symmetry.space_group_name_H-M   'P 1'
#
loop_
_entity.id
_entity.type
_entity.pdbx_description
1 polymer ?
#
loop_
_entity_poly.entity_id
_entity_poly.type
_entity_poly.pdbx_seq_one_letter_code
_entity_poly.pdbx_strand_id
1 'polypeptide(L)'
;MGRVLDSSQIGPIHHLHQFGPKRKSKSPRAVLLLLLPWRPLPIPAAEEESVQIQHHQNLNLAETEREMTVTELPRKEANILKGHEGGVLAARFNNDGNYCLSCGKDRLKAYSALVQFTLLCLVIGSAFLPISVNAVKFNEYASVVVSAGYDQSLRAWDCRSHSSEPIQIIDSFSDSVMSVCLTKTEIIGGSVDGTVRTFDIRIGREISDDLGQPVNCISMSNDGNCILASCLDSTLRLLDRSTGELLQEYKGHTCKSYKLDCCLTNTDAHITGGSEDGFVYFWDLVDASVVSSFRAHSSVVTSVSYHPKDNCMITASVDGTIRVWKT
;
A
#
# COMPACT_ATOMS: atom_id res chain seq x y z
N MET A 1 21.57 16.77 -64.82
CA MET A 1 22.44 16.53 -63.66
C MET A 1 21.94 17.38 -62.50
N GLY A 2 21.02 16.83 -61.70
CA GLY A 2 20.33 17.55 -60.62
C GLY A 2 20.69 16.97 -59.25
N ARG A 3 21.28 17.84 -58.42
CA ARG A 3 21.49 17.80 -56.97
C ARG A 3 20.48 18.83 -56.40
N VAL A 4 19.86 18.78 -55.22
CA VAL A 4 20.01 18.10 -53.92
C VAL A 4 18.59 18.01 -53.32
N LEU A 5 18.30 16.96 -52.55
CA LEU A 5 17.08 16.84 -51.74
C LEU A 5 17.26 17.61 -50.42
N ASP A 6 16.32 18.49 -50.08
CA ASP A 6 16.26 19.16 -48.78
C ASP A 6 15.05 18.61 -48.01
N SER A 7 15.32 17.92 -46.91
CA SER A 7 14.32 17.30 -46.03
C SER A 7 13.95 18.28 -44.93
N SER A 8 13.23 19.34 -45.28
CA SER A 8 12.69 20.30 -44.32
C SER A 8 11.24 19.99 -43.96
N GLN A 9 10.95 18.75 -43.52
CA GLN A 9 9.74 18.41 -42.75
C GLN A 9 10.00 17.12 -41.96
N ILE A 10 10.51 17.26 -40.73
CA ILE A 10 10.22 16.45 -39.53
C ILE A 10 10.83 17.24 -38.38
N GLY A 11 9.98 17.91 -37.59
CA GLY A 11 10.41 18.63 -36.40
C GLY A 11 10.76 17.68 -35.25
N PRO A 12 11.71 18.03 -34.38
CA PRO A 12 12.01 17.25 -33.19
C PRO A 12 10.91 17.47 -32.13
N ILE A 13 10.26 16.39 -31.69
CA ILE A 13 9.40 16.41 -30.50
C ILE A 13 10.31 16.44 -29.28
N HIS A 14 10.57 17.65 -28.78
CA HIS A 14 11.00 17.87 -27.40
C HIS A 14 9.74 17.88 -26.52
N HIS A 15 9.75 17.12 -25.43
CA HIS A 15 9.62 17.68 -24.08
C HIS A 15 9.99 16.62 -23.03
N LEU A 16 11.23 16.74 -22.54
CA LEU A 16 11.64 16.23 -21.24
C LEU A 16 10.82 16.94 -20.16
N HIS A 17 10.19 16.19 -19.25
CA HIS A 17 9.89 16.72 -17.92
C HIS A 17 10.98 16.24 -16.94
N GLN A 18 11.99 17.10 -16.80
CA GLN A 18 12.95 17.06 -15.71
C GLN A 18 12.22 17.23 -14.37
N PHE A 19 12.43 16.27 -13.47
CA PHE A 19 12.23 16.48 -12.03
C PHE A 19 13.06 17.70 -11.58
N GLY A 20 12.40 18.65 -10.90
CA GLY A 20 12.98 19.90 -10.40
C GLY A 20 14.17 19.74 -9.43
N PRO A 21 14.86 20.84 -9.09
CA PRO A 21 16.29 20.86 -8.88
C PRO A 21 16.77 20.20 -7.57
N LYS A 22 17.92 19.55 -7.66
CA LYS A 22 18.76 19.05 -6.57
C LYS A 22 19.05 20.15 -5.53
N ARG A 23 18.30 20.17 -4.42
CA ARG A 23 18.87 20.64 -3.16
C ARG A 23 19.69 19.49 -2.58
N LYS A 24 20.98 19.73 -2.35
CA LYS A 24 21.86 18.85 -1.56
C LYS A 24 21.32 18.81 -0.13
N SER A 25 20.27 18.03 0.13
CA SER A 25 19.89 17.67 1.49
C SER A 25 20.67 16.43 1.89
N LYS A 26 21.18 16.44 3.13
CA LYS A 26 21.74 15.25 3.78
C LYS A 26 20.76 14.10 3.56
N SER A 27 21.28 12.92 3.18
CA SER A 27 20.51 11.68 3.06
C SER A 27 19.45 11.61 4.16
N PRO A 28 18.15 11.56 3.86
CA PRO A 28 17.15 11.37 4.89
C PRO A 28 17.46 10.01 5.52
N ARG A 29 17.86 10.04 6.80
CA ARG A 29 17.83 8.83 7.63
C ARG A 29 16.36 8.46 7.69
N ALA A 30 15.97 7.44 6.92
CA ALA A 30 14.67 6.82 7.09
C ALA A 30 14.67 6.18 8.48
N VAL A 31 14.10 6.87 9.45
CA VAL A 31 13.70 6.27 10.72
C VAL A 31 12.38 5.57 10.40
N LEU A 32 12.50 4.31 9.98
CA LEU A 32 11.36 3.44 9.77
C LEU A 32 10.96 2.89 11.13
N LEU A 33 10.04 3.58 11.81
CA LEU A 33 9.37 3.00 12.99
C LEU A 33 8.42 1.93 12.48
N LEU A 34 8.86 0.68 12.49
CA LEU A 34 7.96 -0.47 12.42
C LEU A 34 7.27 -0.58 13.76
N LEU A 35 6.08 0.00 13.84
CA LEU A 35 5.18 -0.29 14.94
C LEU A 35 4.57 -1.66 14.67
N LEU A 36 4.57 -2.46 15.74
CA LEU A 36 4.11 -3.82 15.78
C LEU A 36 2.74 -3.97 15.09
N PRO A 37 2.40 -5.16 14.58
CA PRO A 37 1.01 -5.47 14.30
C PRO A 37 0.16 -5.07 15.51
N TRP A 38 -1.00 -4.50 15.22
CA TRP A 38 -1.97 -4.13 16.23
C TRP A 38 -2.46 -5.38 16.96
N ARG A 39 -1.71 -5.83 17.97
CA ARG A 39 -2.05 -6.94 18.86
C ARG A 39 -1.50 -6.69 20.26
N PRO A 40 -2.24 -7.11 21.29
CA PRO A 40 -1.69 -7.29 22.62
C PRO A 40 -0.65 -8.42 22.59
N LEU A 41 0.46 -8.23 23.31
CA LEU A 41 1.55 -9.20 23.43
C LEU A 41 1.02 -10.56 23.93
N PRO A 42 1.41 -11.70 23.34
CA PRO A 42 1.14 -13.00 23.95
C PRO A 42 1.91 -13.10 25.27
N ILE A 43 1.19 -13.48 26.32
CA ILE A 43 1.77 -13.80 27.63
C ILE A 43 2.74 -14.98 27.42
N PRO A 44 3.99 -14.93 27.92
CA PRO A 44 4.91 -16.05 27.79
C PRO A 44 4.32 -17.29 28.45
N ALA A 45 4.31 -18.40 27.70
CA ALA A 45 3.90 -19.70 28.20
C ALA A 45 4.77 -20.06 29.42
N ALA A 46 4.12 -20.18 30.58
CA ALA A 46 4.73 -20.76 31.77
C ALA A 46 5.07 -22.23 31.48
N GLU A 47 6.25 -22.64 31.93
CA GLU A 47 6.78 -23.99 31.84
C GLU A 47 5.76 -25.02 32.36
N GLU A 48 5.58 -26.11 31.60
CA GLU A 48 4.75 -27.24 31.98
C GLU A 48 5.36 -27.97 33.19
N GLU A 49 4.90 -27.66 34.40
CA GLU A 49 4.92 -28.62 35.50
C GLU A 49 3.62 -29.43 35.48
N SER A 50 3.79 -30.74 35.35
CA SER A 50 2.73 -31.75 35.28
C SER A 50 1.96 -31.88 36.60
N VAL A 51 0.67 -31.49 36.65
CA VAL A 51 -0.28 -32.00 37.65
C VAL A 51 -1.71 -32.11 37.09
N GLN A 52 -2.18 -33.35 37.08
CA GLN A 52 -3.55 -33.90 37.13
C GLN A 52 -4.78 -33.07 36.70
N ILE A 53 -5.52 -33.69 35.79
CA ILE A 53 -6.89 -33.41 35.34
C ILE A 53 -7.85 -33.30 36.55
N GLN A 54 -8.47 -32.14 36.74
CA GLN A 54 -9.80 -32.05 37.34
C GLN A 54 -10.71 -31.11 36.55
N HIS A 55 -11.88 -31.65 36.23
CA HIS A 55 -13.06 -31.02 35.67
C HIS A 55 -13.35 -29.65 36.29
N HIS A 56 -13.29 -28.58 35.50
CA HIS A 56 -14.02 -27.35 35.81
C HIS A 56 -14.67 -26.78 34.56
N GLN A 57 -15.92 -26.38 34.78
CA GLN A 57 -16.98 -26.08 33.84
C GLN A 57 -16.64 -24.94 32.88
N ASN A 58 -17.19 -25.03 31.67
CA ASN A 58 -17.34 -23.95 30.69
C ASN A 58 -17.72 -22.62 31.35
N LEU A 59 -16.76 -21.72 31.47
CA LEU A 59 -17.01 -20.29 31.62
C LEU A 59 -16.82 -19.67 30.23
N ASN A 60 -17.94 -19.44 29.55
CA ASN A 60 -18.03 -18.54 28.40
C ASN A 60 -17.59 -17.14 28.85
N LEU A 61 -16.30 -16.85 28.77
CA LEU A 61 -15.80 -15.49 28.78
C LEU A 61 -16.06 -14.93 27.40
N ALA A 62 -17.16 -14.18 27.27
CA ALA A 62 -17.32 -13.26 26.16
C ALA A 62 -16.10 -12.33 26.16
N GLU A 63 -15.20 -12.53 25.20
CA GLU A 63 -14.13 -11.58 24.89
C GLU A 63 -14.80 -10.26 24.54
N THR A 64 -14.93 -9.40 25.54
CA THR A 64 -15.41 -8.04 25.34
C THR A 64 -14.28 -7.35 24.60
N GLU A 65 -14.41 -7.20 23.28
CA GLU A 65 -13.46 -6.49 22.45
C GLU A 65 -13.28 -5.07 23.03
N ARG A 66 -12.17 -4.85 23.73
CA ARG A 66 -11.86 -3.57 24.36
C ARG A 66 -11.29 -2.65 23.28
N GLU A 67 -11.98 -1.53 23.03
CA GLU A 67 -11.46 -0.46 22.19
C GLU A 67 -10.15 0.10 22.77
N MET A 68 -9.14 0.25 21.92
CA MET A 68 -7.81 0.73 22.35
C MET A 68 -7.88 2.16 22.90
N THR A 69 -7.46 2.39 24.14
CA THR A 69 -7.45 3.72 24.75
C THR A 69 -6.32 4.62 24.21
N VAL A 70 -6.45 5.96 24.30
CA VAL A 70 -5.42 6.91 23.81
C VAL A 70 -4.06 6.71 24.51
N THR A 71 -4.06 6.14 25.71
CA THR A 71 -2.86 5.77 26.47
C THR A 71 -2.14 4.55 25.92
N GLU A 72 -2.82 3.70 25.17
CA GLU A 72 -2.27 2.47 24.58
C GLU A 72 -1.71 2.69 23.16
N LEU A 73 -1.91 3.88 22.59
CA LEU A 73 -1.34 4.21 21.29
C LEU A 73 0.19 4.11 21.32
N PRO A 74 0.81 3.55 20.27
CA PRO A 74 2.25 3.37 20.21
C PRO A 74 2.98 4.73 20.19
N ARG A 75 3.89 4.92 21.16
CA ARG A 75 4.70 6.15 21.31
C ARG A 75 6.21 5.91 21.24
N LYS A 76 6.63 4.64 21.19
CA LYS A 76 8.03 4.25 21.23
C LYS A 76 8.41 3.49 19.97
N GLU A 77 9.64 3.71 19.54
CA GLU A 77 10.28 2.88 18.52
C GLU A 77 10.45 1.46 19.02
N ALA A 78 9.93 0.49 18.26
CA ALA A 78 10.13 -0.92 18.57
C ALA A 78 11.46 -1.41 17.99
N ASN A 79 11.67 -1.28 16.67
CA ASN A 79 12.87 -1.76 15.97
C ASN A 79 13.21 -0.92 14.72
N ILE A 80 14.49 -0.90 14.35
CA ILE A 80 15.01 -0.30 13.11
C ILE A 80 15.50 -1.39 12.18
N LEU A 81 14.88 -1.52 11.00
CA LEU A 81 15.34 -2.44 9.97
C LEU A 81 16.22 -1.73 8.95
N LYS A 82 17.48 -2.15 8.91
CA LYS A 82 18.45 -1.68 7.93
C LYS A 82 18.61 -2.74 6.86
N GLY A 83 18.62 -2.31 5.60
CA GLY A 83 18.82 -3.24 4.50
C GLY A 83 18.74 -2.57 3.15
N HIS A 84 17.79 -1.66 2.93
CA HIS A 84 17.64 -0.95 1.65
C HIS A 84 18.81 0.01 1.38
N GLU A 85 19.28 0.01 0.13
CA GLU A 85 20.28 0.93 -0.41
C GLU A 85 19.62 2.20 -0.97
N GLY A 86 18.32 2.13 -1.30
CA GLY A 86 17.50 3.22 -1.78
C GLY A 86 16.33 3.57 -0.86
N GLY A 87 15.45 4.44 -1.36
CA GLY A 87 14.25 4.84 -0.64
C GLY A 87 13.23 3.71 -0.59
N VAL A 88 12.70 3.44 0.62
CA VAL A 88 11.59 2.51 0.83
C VAL A 88 10.30 3.21 0.40
N LEU A 89 9.53 2.58 -0.49
CA LEU A 89 8.31 3.10 -1.07
C LEU A 89 7.05 2.51 -0.41
N ALA A 90 7.10 1.26 0.05
CA ALA A 90 6.02 0.68 0.84
C ALA A 90 6.55 -0.31 1.88
N ALA A 91 5.80 -0.44 2.97
CA ALA A 91 5.98 -1.50 3.96
C ALA A 91 4.60 -2.06 4.36
N ARG A 92 4.50 -3.38 4.49
CA ARG A 92 3.24 -4.09 4.82
C ARG A 92 3.51 -5.27 5.74
N PHE A 93 2.64 -5.46 6.72
CA PHE A 93 2.63 -6.68 7.52
C PHE A 93 1.75 -7.75 6.87
N ASN A 94 1.98 -9.02 7.19
CA ASN A 94 1.00 -10.07 6.96
C ASN A 94 -0.15 -9.98 7.98
N ASN A 95 -1.23 -10.73 7.74
CA ASN A 95 -2.41 -10.71 8.59
C ASN A 95 -2.12 -11.09 10.05
N ASP A 96 -1.19 -12.02 10.28
CA ASP A 96 -0.80 -12.45 11.63
C ASP A 96 0.21 -11.50 12.30
N GLY A 97 0.79 -10.55 11.54
CA GLY A 97 1.82 -9.64 12.03
C GLY A 97 3.22 -10.25 12.20
N ASN A 98 3.38 -11.53 11.90
CA ASN A 98 4.62 -12.29 12.01
C ASN A 98 5.67 -11.97 10.94
N TYR A 99 5.26 -11.37 9.82
CA TYR A 99 6.13 -11.02 8.71
C TYR A 99 5.87 -9.58 8.28
N CYS A 100 6.92 -8.87 7.89
CA CYS A 100 6.80 -7.58 7.24
C CYS A 100 7.58 -7.54 5.91
N LEU A 101 6.93 -7.02 4.89
CA LEU A 101 7.51 -6.73 3.58
C LEU A 101 7.91 -5.27 3.53
N SER A 102 8.95 -5.02 2.76
CA SER A 102 9.36 -3.67 2.40
C SER A 102 9.82 -3.67 0.94
N CYS A 103 9.40 -2.67 0.19
CA CYS A 103 9.78 -2.50 -1.20
C CYS A 103 10.27 -1.08 -1.43
N GLY A 104 11.14 -0.89 -2.42
CA GLY A 104 11.82 0.37 -2.65
C GLY A 104 12.42 0.48 -4.04
N LYS A 105 13.28 1.49 -4.23
CA LYS A 105 13.98 1.73 -5.50
C LYS A 105 14.98 0.65 -5.89
N ASP A 106 15.39 -0.16 -4.92
CA ASP A 106 16.40 -1.19 -5.07
C ASP A 106 15.76 -2.56 -5.30
N ARG A 107 15.29 -3.24 -4.25
CA ARG A 107 14.70 -4.60 -4.35
C ARG A 107 13.58 -4.81 -3.33
N LEU A 108 12.73 -5.80 -3.56
CA LEU A 108 11.78 -6.29 -2.55
C LEU A 108 12.53 -7.06 -1.45
N LYS A 109 12.18 -6.81 -0.17
CA LYS A 109 12.75 -7.49 1.00
C LYS A 109 11.65 -7.93 1.96
N ALA A 110 11.76 -9.16 2.47
CA ALA A 110 10.86 -9.74 3.47
C ALA A 110 11.60 -10.01 4.78
N TYR A 111 11.02 -9.58 5.89
CA TYR A 111 11.54 -9.79 7.25
C TYR A 111 10.53 -10.57 8.09
N SER A 112 11.02 -11.33 9.06
CA SER A 112 10.17 -12.02 10.03
C SER A 112 10.19 -11.33 11.38
N ALA A 113 9.04 -10.82 11.80
CA ALA A 113 8.85 -10.19 13.10
C ALA A 113 9.04 -11.17 14.28
N LEU A 114 8.82 -12.48 14.06
CA LEU A 114 8.96 -13.51 15.10
C LEU A 114 10.41 -13.73 15.55
N VAL A 115 11.38 -13.55 14.66
CA VAL A 115 12.81 -13.71 14.97
C VAL A 115 13.47 -12.34 15.00
N GLN A 116 12.93 -11.42 15.82
CA GLN A 116 13.53 -10.10 16.06
C GLN A 116 13.79 -9.31 14.76
N PHE A 117 12.88 -9.45 13.79
CA PHE A 117 12.99 -8.85 12.45
C PHE A 117 14.25 -9.23 11.66
N THR A 118 14.72 -10.47 11.84
CA THR A 118 15.77 -11.03 11.00
C THR A 118 15.28 -11.10 9.55
N LEU A 119 16.15 -10.68 8.62
CA LEU A 119 15.90 -10.78 7.18
C LEU A 119 15.79 -12.26 6.82
N LEU A 120 14.58 -12.71 6.44
CA LEU A 120 14.32 -14.13 6.25
C LEU A 120 14.44 -14.54 4.77
N CYS A 121 14.22 -13.61 3.83
CA CYS A 121 14.43 -13.88 2.41
C CYS A 121 15.07 -12.67 1.71
N LEU A 122 16.28 -12.91 1.18
CA LEU A 122 17.03 -11.96 0.36
C LEU A 122 16.68 -12.25 -1.09
N VAL A 123 16.18 -11.21 -1.78
CA VAL A 123 16.03 -11.13 -3.23
C VAL A 123 14.84 -11.88 -3.80
N ILE A 124 13.80 -11.09 -4.01
CA ILE A 124 12.79 -11.37 -5.01
C ILE A 124 12.94 -10.25 -6.05
N GLY A 125 13.63 -10.56 -7.14
CA GLY A 125 13.99 -9.61 -8.20
C GLY A 125 15.03 -10.22 -9.14
N SER A 126 14.81 -10.10 -10.45
CA SER A 126 15.73 -10.60 -11.46
C SER A 126 17.13 -10.02 -11.24
N ALA A 127 18.15 -10.88 -11.34
CA ALA A 127 19.55 -10.54 -11.03
C ALA A 127 20.15 -9.41 -11.90
N PHE A 128 19.41 -8.89 -12.89
CA PHE A 128 19.97 -8.06 -13.94
C PHE A 128 19.71 -6.54 -13.82
N LEU A 129 18.67 -6.05 -13.14
CA LEU A 129 18.49 -4.61 -12.89
C LEU A 129 17.70 -4.35 -11.59
N PRO A 130 18.06 -3.34 -10.77
CA PRO A 130 17.22 -2.90 -9.66
C PRO A 130 15.94 -2.28 -10.22
N ILE A 131 14.85 -3.04 -10.18
CA ILE A 131 13.53 -2.58 -10.61
C ILE A 131 12.86 -1.94 -9.38
N SER A 132 12.48 -0.67 -9.51
CA SER A 132 11.75 0.03 -8.46
C SER A 132 10.39 -0.63 -8.25
N VAL A 133 10.11 -1.04 -7.01
CA VAL A 133 8.84 -1.65 -6.63
C VAL A 133 8.03 -0.64 -5.81
N ASN A 134 6.88 -0.24 -6.35
CA ASN A 134 6.05 0.83 -5.81
C ASN A 134 5.09 0.34 -4.72
N ALA A 135 4.63 -0.90 -4.81
CA ALA A 135 3.76 -1.51 -3.81
C ALA A 135 3.99 -3.01 -3.70
N VAL A 136 3.64 -3.55 -2.55
CA VAL A 136 3.72 -4.98 -2.25
C VAL A 136 2.57 -5.38 -1.34
N LYS A 137 2.03 -6.59 -1.49
CA LYS A 137 0.99 -7.13 -0.59
C LYS A 137 1.11 -8.65 -0.44
N PHE A 138 0.81 -9.15 0.75
CA PHE A 138 0.65 -10.59 1.00
C PHE A 138 -0.75 -11.04 0.62
N ASN A 139 -0.88 -12.29 0.17
CA ASN A 139 -2.16 -12.97 0.21
C ASN A 139 -2.60 -13.26 1.66
N GLU A 140 -3.86 -13.66 1.84
CA GLU A 140 -4.46 -13.92 3.17
C GLU A 140 -3.65 -14.92 4.01
N TYR A 141 -3.07 -15.94 3.37
CA TYR A 141 -2.30 -17.00 4.04
C TYR A 141 -0.80 -16.70 4.17
N ALA A 142 -0.33 -15.52 3.75
CA ALA A 142 1.07 -15.13 3.69
C ALA A 142 1.99 -16.13 2.95
N SER A 143 1.43 -16.92 2.03
CA SER A 143 2.16 -17.89 1.22
C SER A 143 2.65 -17.30 -0.09
N VAL A 144 1.97 -16.28 -0.61
CA VAL A 144 2.30 -15.62 -1.87
C VAL A 144 2.39 -14.13 -1.62
N VAL A 145 3.39 -13.50 -2.24
CA VAL A 145 3.56 -12.04 -2.26
C VAL A 145 3.34 -11.57 -3.68
N VAL A 146 2.63 -10.45 -3.83
CA VAL A 146 2.52 -9.75 -5.11
C VAL A 146 3.20 -8.40 -5.01
N SER A 147 4.03 -8.10 -6.01
CA SER A 147 4.72 -6.82 -6.15
C SER A 147 4.23 -6.07 -7.38
N ALA A 148 4.03 -4.76 -7.24
CA ALA A 148 3.75 -3.83 -8.32
C ALA A 148 5.00 -2.99 -8.62
N GLY A 149 5.47 -3.06 -9.87
CA GLY A 149 6.72 -2.46 -10.30
C GLY A 149 6.55 -1.26 -11.22
N TYR A 150 7.62 -0.47 -11.29
CA TYR A 150 7.83 0.53 -12.34
C TYR A 150 8.00 -0.10 -13.73
N ASP A 151 8.31 -1.40 -13.79
CA ASP A 151 8.45 -2.18 -15.01
C ASP A 151 7.10 -2.58 -15.65
N GLN A 152 6.02 -1.88 -15.29
CA GLN A 152 4.68 -2.08 -15.86
C GLN A 152 4.13 -3.48 -15.58
N SER A 153 4.66 -4.16 -14.55
CA SER A 153 4.27 -5.53 -14.24
C SER A 153 3.81 -5.71 -12.80
N LEU A 154 2.85 -6.63 -12.64
CA LEU A 154 2.57 -7.29 -11.38
C LEU A 154 3.29 -8.65 -11.39
N ARG A 155 3.98 -8.95 -10.30
CA ARG A 155 4.69 -10.23 -10.16
C ARG A 155 4.27 -10.92 -8.88
N ALA A 156 3.91 -12.20 -8.99
CA ALA A 156 3.57 -13.06 -7.87
C ALA A 156 4.74 -13.97 -7.51
N TRP A 157 5.01 -14.13 -6.22
CA TRP A 157 6.19 -14.80 -5.70
C TRP A 157 5.81 -15.76 -4.59
N ASP A 158 6.39 -16.96 -4.60
CA ASP A 158 6.16 -17.96 -3.57
C ASP A 158 7.06 -17.67 -2.37
N CYS A 159 6.47 -17.51 -1.19
CA CYS A 159 7.23 -17.26 0.05
C CYS A 159 7.88 -18.53 0.61
N ARG A 160 7.41 -19.71 0.18
CA ARG A 160 7.96 -21.01 0.61
C ARG A 160 9.09 -21.48 -0.29
N SER A 161 9.12 -20.98 -1.53
CA SER A 161 10.18 -21.28 -2.47
C SER A 161 11.39 -20.40 -2.23
N HIS A 162 12.59 -20.97 -2.37
CA HIS A 162 13.84 -20.22 -2.42
C HIS A 162 14.19 -19.75 -3.85
N SER A 163 13.28 -19.92 -4.81
CA SER A 163 13.48 -19.44 -6.17
C SER A 163 13.41 -17.91 -6.24
N SER A 164 14.33 -17.32 -7.00
CA SER A 164 14.30 -15.89 -7.33
C SER A 164 13.38 -15.55 -8.51
N GLU A 165 12.73 -16.55 -9.10
CA GLU A 165 11.83 -16.38 -10.24
C GLU A 165 10.37 -16.19 -9.78
N PRO A 166 9.61 -15.28 -10.39
CA PRO A 166 8.20 -15.11 -10.09
C PRO A 166 7.40 -16.32 -10.58
N ILE A 167 6.40 -16.75 -9.80
CA ILE A 167 5.44 -17.79 -10.20
C ILE A 167 4.63 -17.30 -11.41
N GLN A 168 4.28 -16.02 -11.39
CA GLN A 168 3.45 -15.40 -12.41
C GLN A 168 3.91 -13.95 -12.64
N ILE A 169 3.94 -13.57 -13.92
CA ILE A 169 4.18 -12.20 -14.38
C ILE A 169 2.93 -11.77 -15.14
N ILE A 170 2.38 -10.61 -14.78
CA ILE A 170 1.28 -9.95 -15.48
C ILE A 170 1.86 -8.64 -16.00
N ASP A 171 2.09 -8.57 -17.31
CA ASP A 171 2.75 -7.49 -18.03
C ASP A 171 1.79 -6.79 -19.01
N SER A 172 0.49 -6.82 -18.70
CA SER A 172 -0.53 -6.21 -19.54
C SER A 172 -0.61 -4.68 -19.42
N PHE A 173 -0.09 -4.09 -18.34
CA PHE A 173 -0.15 -2.64 -18.09
C PHE A 173 0.72 -1.86 -19.08
N SER A 174 0.25 -0.67 -19.46
CA SER A 174 0.97 0.19 -20.41
C SER A 174 1.97 1.13 -19.73
N ASP A 175 1.87 1.27 -18.41
CA ASP A 175 2.73 2.13 -17.59
C ASP A 175 2.92 1.55 -16.17
N SER A 176 3.71 2.23 -15.35
CA SER A 176 4.09 1.84 -14.00
C SER A 176 2.89 1.51 -13.13
N VAL A 177 2.93 0.34 -12.48
CA VAL A 177 1.89 -0.08 -11.54
C VAL A 177 2.21 0.52 -10.16
N MET A 178 1.29 1.30 -9.61
CA MET A 178 1.52 2.13 -8.43
C MET A 178 1.03 1.49 -7.14
N SER A 179 -0.05 0.71 -7.22
CA SER A 179 -0.66 0.04 -6.08
C SER A 179 -1.24 -1.32 -6.46
N VAL A 180 -1.35 -2.20 -5.47
CA VAL A 180 -1.87 -3.55 -5.62
C VAL A 180 -2.81 -3.91 -4.46
N CYS A 181 -3.94 -4.53 -4.78
CA CYS A 181 -4.83 -5.17 -3.83
C CYS A 181 -4.99 -6.66 -4.19
N LEU A 182 -5.29 -7.48 -3.19
CA LEU A 182 -5.42 -8.92 -3.34
C LEU A 182 -6.71 -9.37 -2.69
N THR A 183 -7.41 -10.29 -3.36
CA THR A 183 -8.49 -11.07 -2.79
C THR A 183 -8.08 -12.55 -2.74
N LYS A 184 -9.00 -13.43 -2.35
CA LYS A 184 -8.77 -14.89 -2.38
C LYS A 184 -8.51 -15.41 -3.81
N THR A 185 -9.06 -14.74 -4.82
CA THR A 185 -9.12 -15.26 -6.19
C THR A 185 -8.69 -14.26 -7.25
N GLU A 186 -8.31 -13.05 -6.87
CA GLU A 186 -7.95 -12.01 -7.82
C GLU A 186 -6.79 -11.14 -7.34
N ILE A 187 -6.08 -10.60 -8.32
CA ILE A 187 -5.04 -9.59 -8.15
C ILE A 187 -5.54 -8.31 -8.84
N ILE A 188 -5.62 -7.22 -8.10
CA ILE A 188 -6.08 -5.92 -8.61
C ILE A 188 -4.89 -4.97 -8.60
N GLY A 189 -4.62 -4.31 -9.74
CA GLY A 189 -3.55 -3.33 -9.88
C GLY A 189 -4.09 -1.98 -10.36
N GLY A 190 -3.55 -0.90 -9.79
CA GLY A 190 -3.78 0.47 -10.27
C GLY A 190 -2.50 1.03 -10.92
N SER A 191 -2.63 1.56 -12.12
CA SER A 191 -1.50 2.00 -12.95
C SER A 191 -1.55 3.48 -13.33
N VAL A 192 -0.38 4.04 -13.63
CA VAL A 192 -0.22 5.40 -14.16
C VAL A 192 -0.87 5.54 -15.55
N ASP A 193 -1.08 4.43 -16.27
CA ASP A 193 -1.78 4.43 -17.56
C ASP A 193 -3.26 4.83 -17.47
N GLY A 194 -3.77 5.00 -16.24
CA GLY A 194 -5.14 5.39 -15.96
C GLY A 194 -6.11 4.23 -15.80
N THR A 195 -5.61 3.00 -15.83
CA THR A 195 -6.43 1.80 -15.69
C THR A 195 -6.34 1.20 -14.28
N VAL A 196 -7.47 0.68 -13.81
CA VAL A 196 -7.52 -0.32 -12.73
C VAL A 196 -7.79 -1.66 -13.40
N ARG A 197 -6.95 -2.65 -13.13
CA ARG A 197 -7.09 -3.97 -13.74
C ARG A 197 -7.25 -5.04 -12.69
N THR A 198 -8.21 -5.92 -12.92
CA THR A 198 -8.53 -7.05 -12.07
C THR A 198 -8.21 -8.33 -12.82
N PHE A 199 -7.32 -9.14 -12.25
CA PHE A 199 -6.88 -10.42 -12.80
C PHE A 199 -7.42 -11.56 -11.94
N ASP A 200 -8.33 -12.36 -12.49
CA ASP A 200 -8.81 -13.58 -11.84
C ASP A 200 -7.79 -14.71 -12.01
N ILE A 201 -7.20 -15.16 -10.90
CA ILE A 201 -6.15 -16.18 -10.89
C ILE A 201 -6.68 -17.60 -11.18
N ARG A 202 -7.98 -17.85 -11.03
CA ARG A 202 -8.57 -19.19 -11.26
C ARG A 202 -8.95 -19.38 -12.71
N ILE A 203 -9.50 -18.34 -13.33
CA ILE A 203 -10.00 -18.36 -14.70
C ILE A 203 -8.93 -17.85 -15.68
N GLY A 204 -8.00 -17.02 -15.22
CA GLY A 204 -7.02 -16.32 -16.08
C GLY A 204 -7.66 -15.18 -16.88
N ARG A 205 -8.74 -14.59 -16.35
CA ARG A 205 -9.45 -13.48 -17.00
C ARG A 205 -8.95 -12.15 -16.48
N GLU A 206 -8.66 -11.23 -17.39
CA GLU A 206 -8.35 -9.84 -17.10
C GLU A 206 -9.57 -8.96 -17.40
N ILE A 207 -9.90 -8.08 -16.47
CA ILE A 207 -10.87 -6.99 -16.63
C ILE A 207 -10.07 -5.70 -16.46
N SER A 208 -10.29 -4.72 -17.33
CA SER A 208 -9.61 -3.43 -17.30
C SER A 208 -10.63 -2.31 -17.32
N ASP A 209 -10.64 -1.51 -16.26
CA ASP A 209 -11.49 -0.35 -16.08
C ASP A 209 -10.66 0.92 -16.31
N ASP A 210 -11.02 1.70 -17.33
CA ASP A 210 -10.31 2.92 -17.70
C ASP A 210 -10.91 4.14 -16.98
N LEU A 211 -10.10 4.79 -16.15
CA LEU A 211 -10.45 6.04 -15.47
C LEU A 211 -9.98 7.27 -16.25
N GLY A 212 -9.13 7.10 -17.27
CA GLY A 212 -8.58 8.18 -18.09
C GLY A 212 -7.65 9.13 -17.34
N GLN A 213 -7.28 8.83 -16.09
CA GLN A 213 -6.38 9.64 -15.25
C GLN A 213 -5.45 8.73 -14.44
N PRO A 214 -4.16 9.09 -14.27
CA PRO A 214 -3.19 8.24 -13.58
C PRO A 214 -3.65 7.83 -12.18
N VAL A 215 -3.62 6.52 -11.90
CA VAL A 215 -4.04 5.95 -10.62
C VAL A 215 -2.81 5.77 -9.71
N ASN A 216 -2.81 6.46 -8.59
CA ASN A 216 -1.72 6.45 -7.61
C ASN A 216 -1.88 5.36 -6.55
N CYS A 217 -3.10 5.16 -6.08
CA CYS A 217 -3.42 4.24 -5.01
C CYS A 217 -4.76 3.56 -5.30
N ILE A 218 -4.89 2.31 -4.87
CA ILE A 218 -6.14 1.58 -4.85
C ILE A 218 -6.35 1.00 -3.45
N SER A 219 -7.58 1.04 -2.97
CA SER A 219 -8.03 0.40 -1.74
C SER A 219 -9.32 -0.36 -2.04
N MET A 220 -9.60 -1.41 -1.28
CA MET A 220 -10.83 -2.19 -1.41
C MET A 220 -11.71 -1.94 -0.19
N SER A 221 -13.02 -1.98 -0.35
CA SER A 221 -13.97 -2.00 0.77
C SER A 221 -13.85 -3.29 1.58
N ASN A 222 -14.30 -3.28 2.84
CA ASN A 222 -14.21 -4.44 3.72
C ASN A 222 -15.13 -5.58 3.25
N ASP A 223 -16.23 -5.25 2.57
CA ASP A 223 -17.11 -6.23 1.92
C ASP A 223 -16.53 -6.81 0.61
N GLY A 224 -15.46 -6.21 0.08
CA GLY A 224 -14.81 -6.63 -1.15
C GLY A 224 -15.57 -6.33 -2.44
N ASN A 225 -16.66 -5.55 -2.39
CA ASN A 225 -17.49 -5.26 -3.56
C ASN A 225 -17.06 -3.98 -4.29
N CYS A 226 -16.37 -3.07 -3.62
CA CYS A 226 -15.98 -1.79 -4.21
C CYS A 226 -14.45 -1.61 -4.23
N ILE A 227 -13.98 -0.88 -5.24
CA ILE A 227 -12.60 -0.42 -5.36
C ILE A 227 -12.59 1.09 -5.27
N LEU A 228 -11.80 1.63 -4.35
CA LEU A 228 -11.49 3.04 -4.27
C LEU A 228 -10.16 3.31 -4.98
N ALA A 229 -10.18 4.10 -6.05
CA ALA A 229 -9.01 4.57 -6.76
C ALA A 229 -8.70 6.03 -6.42
N SER A 230 -7.44 6.35 -6.14
CA SER A 230 -6.95 7.72 -6.04
C SER A 230 -6.27 8.12 -7.34
N CYS A 231 -6.76 9.20 -7.95
CA CYS A 231 -6.27 9.72 -9.22
C CYS A 231 -5.41 10.97 -9.03
N LEU A 232 -4.54 11.26 -10.00
CA LEU A 232 -3.68 12.44 -10.01
C LEU A 232 -4.43 13.76 -10.35
N ASP A 233 -5.72 13.68 -10.66
CA ASP A 233 -6.58 14.83 -10.98
C ASP A 233 -7.27 15.45 -9.75
N SER A 234 -6.79 15.14 -8.54
CA SER A 234 -7.42 15.55 -7.27
C SER A 234 -8.82 14.95 -7.04
N THR A 235 -9.09 13.79 -7.64
CA THR A 235 -10.32 13.03 -7.41
C THR A 235 -10.02 11.64 -6.85
N LEU A 236 -10.85 11.19 -5.92
CA LEU A 236 -10.95 9.77 -5.59
C LEU A 236 -12.20 9.23 -6.28
N ARG A 237 -12.15 8.00 -6.77
CA ARG A 237 -13.24 7.38 -7.53
C ARG A 237 -13.57 6.03 -6.93
N LEU A 238 -14.84 5.81 -6.61
CA LEU A 238 -15.34 4.52 -6.14
C LEU A 238 -15.93 3.78 -7.34
N LEU A 239 -15.45 2.56 -7.57
CA LEU A 239 -15.92 1.67 -8.61
C LEU A 239 -16.59 0.45 -7.98
N ASP A 240 -17.64 -0.05 -8.64
CA ASP A 240 -18.11 -1.41 -8.42
C ASP A 240 -17.08 -2.38 -9.01
N ARG A 241 -16.56 -3.29 -8.19
CA ARG A 241 -15.56 -4.27 -8.61
C ARG A 241 -16.11 -5.25 -9.65
N SER A 242 -17.41 -5.55 -9.61
CA SER A 242 -18.00 -6.59 -10.45
C SER A 242 -18.29 -6.12 -11.87
N THR A 243 -18.72 -4.87 -12.00
CA THR A 243 -19.14 -4.25 -13.27
C THR A 243 -18.10 -3.29 -13.83
N GLY A 244 -17.20 -2.75 -12.99
CA GLY A 244 -16.30 -1.66 -13.37
C GLY A 244 -16.99 -0.30 -13.42
N GLU A 245 -18.26 -0.20 -13.02
CA GLU A 245 -19.02 1.05 -13.07
C GLU A 245 -18.52 2.05 -12.02
N LEU A 246 -18.39 3.31 -12.44
CA LEU A 246 -18.09 4.42 -11.54
C LEU A 246 -19.32 4.72 -10.67
N LEU A 247 -19.22 4.42 -9.38
CA LEU A 247 -20.28 4.65 -8.40
C LEU A 247 -20.27 6.10 -7.88
N GLN A 248 -19.08 6.62 -7.54
CA GLN A 248 -18.95 7.99 -7.01
C GLN A 248 -17.58 8.64 -7.25
N GLU A 249 -17.57 9.98 -7.19
CA GLU A 249 -16.36 10.81 -7.22
C GLU A 249 -16.26 11.71 -5.98
N TYR A 250 -15.12 11.66 -5.30
CA TYR A 250 -14.84 12.47 -4.11
C TYR A 250 -13.82 13.56 -4.44
N LYS A 251 -14.24 14.82 -4.28
CA LYS A 251 -13.48 16.02 -4.63
C LYS A 251 -13.17 16.85 -3.39
N GLY A 252 -12.22 17.78 -3.50
CA GLY A 252 -11.90 18.78 -2.48
C GLY A 252 -10.49 18.66 -1.88
N HIS A 253 -9.85 17.50 -1.97
CA HIS A 253 -8.43 17.36 -1.65
C HIS A 253 -7.57 17.83 -2.83
N THR A 254 -6.31 18.18 -2.56
CA THR A 254 -5.32 18.52 -3.60
C THR A 254 -4.35 17.34 -3.82
N CYS A 255 -4.27 16.85 -5.06
CA CYS A 255 -3.36 15.82 -5.56
C CYS A 255 -2.97 16.17 -6.99
N LYS A 256 -1.68 16.44 -7.27
CA LYS A 256 -1.21 16.86 -8.60
C LYS A 256 0.15 16.28 -8.99
N SER A 257 1.02 16.06 -8.03
CA SER A 257 2.43 15.71 -8.26
C SER A 257 2.92 14.59 -7.37
N TYR A 258 2.28 14.36 -6.22
CA TYR A 258 2.69 13.33 -5.29
C TYR A 258 1.79 12.10 -5.37
N LYS A 259 2.39 10.93 -5.14
CA LYS A 259 1.63 9.72 -4.84
C LYS A 259 1.01 9.88 -3.46
N LEU A 260 -0.32 9.87 -3.40
CA LEU A 260 -1.08 9.92 -2.16
C LEU A 260 -1.84 8.60 -1.99
N ASP A 261 -1.79 8.04 -0.79
CA ASP A 261 -2.63 6.89 -0.45
C ASP A 261 -4.04 7.33 -0.03
N CYS A 262 -4.99 6.44 -0.28
CA CYS A 262 -6.37 6.52 0.19
C CYS A 262 -6.78 5.19 0.83
N CYS A 263 -7.71 5.23 1.78
CA CYS A 263 -8.28 4.02 2.38
C CYS A 263 -9.70 4.26 2.92
N LEU A 264 -10.47 3.19 3.03
CA LEU A 264 -11.77 3.21 3.71
C LEU A 264 -11.58 3.03 5.22
N THR A 265 -12.57 3.49 5.98
CA THR A 265 -12.65 3.27 7.42
C THR A 265 -13.05 1.82 7.75
N ASN A 266 -12.83 1.39 8.99
CA ASN A 266 -13.21 0.06 9.51
C ASN A 266 -14.71 -0.30 9.31
N THR A 267 -15.60 0.69 9.26
CA THR A 267 -17.03 0.49 9.06
C THR A 267 -17.48 0.70 7.62
N ASP A 268 -16.56 1.05 6.71
CA ASP A 268 -16.85 1.53 5.35
C ASP A 268 -17.80 2.75 5.29
N ALA A 269 -18.07 3.43 6.41
CA ALA A 269 -18.95 4.61 6.39
C ALA A 269 -18.29 5.84 5.76
N HIS A 270 -16.97 5.93 5.87
CA HIS A 270 -16.18 7.06 5.37
C HIS A 270 -14.97 6.60 4.56
N ILE A 271 -14.57 7.47 3.64
CA ILE A 271 -13.32 7.40 2.89
C ILE A 271 -12.33 8.40 3.48
N THR A 272 -11.07 8.01 3.54
CA THR A 272 -9.96 8.86 3.98
C THR A 272 -8.90 8.99 2.91
N GLY A 273 -8.32 10.19 2.80
CA GLY A 273 -7.29 10.49 1.81
C GLY A 273 -6.37 11.61 2.27
N GLY A 274 -5.08 11.45 1.97
CA GLY A 274 -4.09 12.49 2.17
C GLY A 274 -4.19 13.59 1.11
N SER A 275 -3.60 14.75 1.40
CA SER A 275 -3.49 15.84 0.45
C SER A 275 -2.11 16.50 0.46
N GLU A 276 -1.76 17.12 -0.66
CA GLU A 276 -0.54 17.92 -0.84
C GLU A 276 -0.48 19.17 0.03
N ASP A 277 -1.62 19.67 0.50
CA ASP A 277 -1.70 20.83 1.40
C ASP A 277 -1.39 20.47 2.88
N GLY A 278 -1.16 19.19 3.17
CA GLY A 278 -0.89 18.68 4.52
C GLY A 278 -2.14 18.34 5.34
N PHE A 279 -3.32 18.37 4.72
CA PHE A 279 -4.57 17.94 5.34
C PHE A 279 -4.85 16.46 5.06
N VAL A 280 -5.64 15.88 5.97
CA VAL A 280 -6.35 14.62 5.73
C VAL A 280 -7.82 14.94 5.67
N TYR A 281 -8.48 14.40 4.66
CA TYR A 281 -9.89 14.59 4.38
C TYR A 281 -10.66 13.31 4.66
N PHE A 282 -11.86 13.47 5.19
CA PHE A 282 -12.85 12.42 5.38
C PHE A 282 -14.08 12.76 4.55
N TRP A 283 -14.46 11.83 3.69
CA TRP A 283 -15.70 11.92 2.91
C TRP A 283 -16.70 10.90 3.41
N ASP A 284 -17.97 11.27 3.35
CA ASP A 284 -19.07 10.30 3.47
C ASP A 284 -19.07 9.39 2.24
N LEU A 285 -19.16 8.07 2.44
CA LEU A 285 -19.10 7.11 1.33
C LEU A 285 -20.24 7.32 0.32
N VAL A 286 -21.45 7.63 0.78
CA VAL A 286 -22.67 7.67 -0.04
C VAL A 286 -22.88 9.08 -0.61
N ASP A 287 -22.78 10.10 0.23
CA ASP A 287 -23.08 11.49 -0.15
C ASP A 287 -21.93 12.17 -0.90
N ALA A 288 -20.73 11.56 -0.91
CA ALA A 288 -19.51 12.10 -1.49
C ALA A 288 -19.09 13.49 -0.97
N SER A 289 -19.67 13.92 0.15
CA SER A 289 -19.41 15.20 0.78
C SER A 289 -18.26 15.10 1.77
N VAL A 290 -17.51 16.20 1.94
CA VAL A 290 -16.44 16.28 2.94
C VAL A 290 -17.09 16.44 4.32
N VAL A 291 -17.03 15.38 5.14
CA VAL A 291 -17.57 15.37 6.51
C VAL A 291 -16.62 16.10 7.45
N SER A 292 -15.32 15.85 7.33
CA SER A 292 -14.31 16.53 8.11
C SER A 292 -13.00 16.65 7.36
N SER A 293 -12.22 17.66 7.72
CA SER A 293 -10.83 17.78 7.30
C SER A 293 -10.04 18.40 8.42
N PHE A 294 -8.79 17.97 8.59
CA PHE A 294 -7.90 18.57 9.58
C PHE A 294 -6.47 18.58 9.08
N ARG A 295 -5.69 19.54 9.58
CA ARG A 295 -4.29 19.66 9.24
C ARG A 295 -3.47 18.63 10.02
N ALA A 296 -3.19 17.50 9.37
CA ALA A 296 -2.39 16.45 9.97
C ALA A 296 -0.90 16.81 10.01
N HIS A 297 -0.38 17.45 8.94
CA HIS A 297 1.04 17.67 8.75
C HIS A 297 1.38 19.09 8.26
N SER A 298 2.68 19.42 8.31
CA SER A 298 3.18 20.71 7.82
C SER A 298 3.46 20.71 6.31
N SER A 299 3.55 19.51 5.71
CA SER A 299 3.80 19.26 4.29
C SER A 299 2.89 18.12 3.78
N VAL A 300 3.09 17.70 2.53
CA VAL A 300 2.30 16.66 1.81
C VAL A 300 2.11 15.40 2.66
N VAL A 301 0.86 14.92 2.76
CA VAL A 301 0.54 13.64 3.41
C VAL A 301 0.63 12.53 2.37
N THR A 302 1.68 11.72 2.44
CA THR A 302 1.95 10.69 1.41
C THR A 302 1.21 9.39 1.66
N SER A 303 1.01 9.02 2.93
CA SER A 303 0.38 7.75 3.28
C SER A 303 -0.62 7.93 4.42
N VAL A 304 -1.75 7.24 4.28
CA VAL A 304 -2.83 7.17 5.26
C VAL A 304 -3.20 5.70 5.41
N SER A 305 -3.30 5.22 6.65
CA SER A 305 -3.74 3.86 6.95
C SER A 305 -4.68 3.89 8.14
N TYR A 306 -5.93 3.49 7.89
CA TYR A 306 -6.92 3.30 8.95
C TYR A 306 -6.75 1.92 9.60
N HIS A 307 -7.06 1.83 10.88
CA HIS A 307 -6.98 0.59 11.64
C HIS A 307 -8.20 -0.31 11.36
N PRO A 308 -8.04 -1.63 11.17
CA PRO A 308 -9.13 -2.49 10.73
C PRO A 308 -10.24 -2.73 11.77
N LYS A 309 -9.98 -2.50 13.06
CA LYS A 309 -10.95 -2.73 14.15
C LYS A 309 -11.28 -1.47 14.94
N ASP A 310 -10.32 -0.94 15.68
CA ASP A 310 -10.42 0.33 16.41
C ASP A 310 -10.49 1.56 15.49
N ASN A 311 -11.09 2.63 15.99
CA ASN A 311 -11.14 3.95 15.36
C ASN A 311 -9.80 4.71 15.51
N CYS A 312 -8.77 4.17 14.88
CA CYS A 312 -7.41 4.73 14.89
C CYS A 312 -6.86 4.83 13.46
N MET A 313 -5.93 5.76 13.24
CA MET A 313 -5.32 5.97 11.93
C MET A 313 -3.88 6.41 12.07
N ILE A 314 -3.05 6.04 11.10
CA ILE A 314 -1.66 6.50 10.97
C ILE A 314 -1.54 7.35 9.71
N THR A 315 -0.84 8.48 9.84
CA THR A 315 -0.50 9.35 8.72
C THR A 315 1.01 9.54 8.64
N ALA A 316 1.55 9.57 7.42
CA ALA A 316 2.96 9.84 7.15
C ALA A 316 3.10 10.98 6.14
N SER A 317 4.13 11.81 6.31
CA SER A 317 4.36 12.99 5.50
C SER A 317 5.82 13.16 5.08
N VAL A 318 6.01 13.94 4.01
CA VAL A 318 7.32 14.44 3.56
C VAL A 318 8.01 15.31 4.62
N ASP A 319 7.27 15.82 5.63
CA ASP A 319 7.86 16.52 6.77
C ASP A 319 8.73 15.62 7.68
N GLY A 320 8.79 14.32 7.39
CA GLY A 320 9.61 13.35 8.11
C GLY A 320 8.97 12.86 9.41
N THR A 321 7.71 13.19 9.64
CA THR A 321 6.96 12.74 10.82
C THR A 321 5.88 11.72 10.45
N ILE A 322 5.65 10.80 11.37
CA ILE A 322 4.52 9.88 11.36
C ILE A 322 3.66 10.24 12.58
N ARG A 323 2.35 10.36 12.39
CA ARG A 323 1.41 10.70 13.46
C ARG A 323 0.35 9.62 13.57
N VAL A 324 -0.05 9.35 14.81
CA VAL A 324 -1.11 8.40 15.14
C VAL A 324 -2.29 9.20 15.68
N TRP A 325 -3.46 8.92 15.14
CA TRP A 325 -4.71 9.60 15.45
C TRP A 325 -5.68 8.59 16.02
N LYS A 326 -6.47 9.02 17.01
CA LYS A 326 -7.65 8.30 17.48
C LYS A 326 -8.84 9.23 17.32
N THR A 327 -9.87 8.75 16.64
CA THR A 327 -11.14 9.46 16.46
C THR A 327 -12.10 9.19 17.60
#